data_AF-A0A171C089-F1
#
_entry.id   AF-A0A171C089-F1
#
_cell.length_a   1.000
_cell.length_b   1.000
_cell.length_c   1.000
_cell.angle_alpha   90.00
_cell.angle_beta   90.00
_cell.angle_gamma   90.00
#
_symmetry.space_group_name_H-M   'P 1'
#
loop_
_entity.id
_entity.type
_entity.pdbx_description
1 polymer ?
#
loop_
_entity_poly.entity_id
_entity_poly.type
_entity_poly.pdbx_seq_one_letter_code
_entity_poly.pdbx_strand_id
1 'polypeptide(L)'
;MDAESSICLSDLVPALRWSRQQQVAEALADPRLPAGWWSSVTLPKALGTAGLDWVCDRLARLSVARWEHLPLSDVLPALHVHTVDPTLPGWPEPARSAIAGLGGWSRLRRLTAGDLTGSAVPASPEVVVTAMFREVLGRIPGLTEQAAPAAPAAAQAAPAPAQAAPAAAQAAPASPPVSSPPTVPVPAQAPPTVPVPAQAPPPAQTAPAPLPQRPVPAAPPAPPAPPRVDISDYPLVRLVDNMFRDWSPLERAVAVDRLFAVDPISLRALAHKLNADLGALSAAQRAAEERILLWLRSSESAPLTGHMFGLTEWLGAAATEDQLIGADPAHPVEVPALGTPLWRVLVTLMPDRRLQDGWLVVGDLGGLRERTTQLLASKPDDADVFALMEHQLGIRTHSAQAWLDALAASAAPGESSAASDGTGTKQLPRRTPGANGHHRGGQPIPQVDAGSIDPRAALAALSALSGNSRPHLITSQRERSPMPPPPNPATDPSRWQRIEVTSEHLRGAPVAVPEGYATRLGMRPGTLLSVTGPGDNAVVLVWRDHPVFDSLQPVLMRLNARPGDQVYVTVDGYRLEAQLPS
;
A
#
# COMPACT_ATOMS: atom_id res chain seq x y z
N MET A 1 -17.56 -25.11 -18.05
CA MET A 1 -16.37 -25.23 -17.19
C MET A 1 -16.66 -24.35 -16.01
N ASP A 2 -17.37 -24.91 -15.04
CA ASP A 2 -17.89 -24.17 -13.90
C ASP A 2 -16.72 -23.69 -13.05
N ALA A 3 -16.57 -22.38 -12.96
CA ALA A 3 -15.55 -21.76 -12.12
C ALA A 3 -15.93 -22.02 -10.66
N GLU A 4 -15.34 -23.05 -10.04
CA GLU A 4 -15.50 -23.31 -8.62
C GLU A 4 -15.08 -22.05 -7.84
N SER A 5 -16.06 -21.38 -7.23
CA SER A 5 -15.83 -20.15 -6.48
C SER A 5 -14.97 -20.46 -5.26
N SER A 6 -13.79 -19.84 -5.18
CA SER A 6 -12.82 -19.99 -4.09
C SER A 6 -13.20 -19.25 -2.79
N ILE A 7 -14.43 -18.75 -2.71
CA ILE A 7 -14.93 -17.92 -1.59
C ILE A 7 -15.08 -18.79 -0.33
N CYS A 8 -14.48 -18.34 0.77
CA CYS A 8 -14.58 -18.95 2.10
C CYS A 8 -15.57 -18.17 2.99
N LEU A 9 -15.98 -18.75 4.12
CA LEU A 9 -16.95 -18.10 5.02
C LEU A 9 -16.45 -16.75 5.55
N SER A 10 -15.14 -16.65 5.83
CA SER A 10 -14.50 -15.41 6.32
C SER A 10 -14.50 -14.26 5.32
N ASP A 11 -14.76 -14.54 4.04
CA ASP A 11 -14.85 -13.52 2.99
C ASP A 11 -16.22 -12.82 3.02
N LEU A 12 -17.26 -13.55 3.43
CA LEU A 12 -18.62 -13.03 3.58
C LEU A 12 -18.88 -12.46 4.97
N VAL A 13 -18.19 -12.99 5.99
CA VAL A 13 -18.29 -12.54 7.38
C VAL A 13 -16.90 -12.08 7.84
N PRO A 14 -16.48 -10.84 7.51
CA PRO A 14 -15.13 -10.34 7.82
C PRO A 14 -14.81 -10.34 9.31
N ALA A 15 -15.83 -10.26 10.16
CA ALA A 15 -15.68 -10.34 11.61
C ALA A 15 -14.95 -11.63 12.07
N LEU A 16 -15.03 -12.72 11.29
CA LEU A 16 -14.28 -13.96 11.56
C LEU A 16 -12.75 -13.79 11.43
N ARG A 17 -12.28 -12.82 10.62
CA ARG A 17 -10.85 -12.57 10.40
C ARG A 17 -10.20 -11.77 11.53
N TRP A 18 -10.98 -10.91 12.19
CA TRP A 18 -10.50 -10.05 13.27
C TRP A 18 -10.84 -10.60 14.67
N SER A 19 -11.68 -11.63 14.74
CA SER A 19 -11.98 -12.33 15.99
C SER A 19 -10.86 -13.27 16.41
N ARG A 20 -10.71 -13.50 17.73
CA ARG A 20 -9.72 -14.44 18.26
C ARG A 20 -10.00 -15.85 17.72
N GLN A 21 -9.02 -16.45 17.04
CA GLN A 21 -9.19 -17.75 16.37
C GLN A 21 -9.69 -18.87 17.30
N GLN A 22 -9.26 -18.88 18.56
CA GLN A 22 -9.70 -19.87 19.55
C GLN A 22 -11.20 -19.78 19.84
N GLN A 23 -11.76 -18.57 19.91
CA GLN A 23 -13.18 -18.35 20.19
C GLN A 23 -14.05 -18.71 18.99
N VAL A 24 -13.56 -18.43 17.78
CA VAL A 24 -14.20 -18.86 16.54
C VAL A 24 -14.17 -20.38 16.41
N ALA A 25 -13.04 -21.01 16.75
CA ALA A 25 -12.90 -22.47 16.74
C ALA A 25 -13.87 -23.14 17.72
N GLU A 26 -14.05 -22.58 18.92
CA GLU A 26 -15.00 -23.10 19.90
C GLU A 26 -16.46 -23.02 19.40
N ALA A 27 -16.82 -21.92 18.73
CA ALA A 27 -18.18 -21.71 18.24
C ALA A 27 -18.49 -22.45 16.92
N LEU A 28 -17.50 -22.62 16.04
CA LEU A 28 -17.65 -23.23 14.71
C LEU A 28 -16.97 -24.61 14.58
N ALA A 29 -16.65 -25.27 15.70
CA ALA A 29 -16.13 -26.64 15.68
C ALA A 29 -17.17 -27.61 15.11
N ASP A 30 -16.84 -28.26 13.99
CA ASP A 30 -17.57 -29.39 13.44
C ASP A 30 -16.60 -30.55 13.23
N PRO A 31 -16.86 -31.76 13.78
CA PRO A 31 -15.97 -32.91 13.63
C PRO A 31 -15.82 -33.39 12.17
N ARG A 32 -16.70 -32.98 11.26
CA ARG A 32 -16.66 -33.32 9.83
C ARG A 32 -15.80 -32.36 9.00
N LEU A 33 -15.41 -31.22 9.57
CA LEU A 33 -14.64 -30.18 8.89
C LEU A 33 -13.26 -30.00 9.55
N PRO A 34 -12.23 -29.60 8.79
CA PRO A 34 -10.91 -29.36 9.33
C PRO A 34 -10.89 -28.14 10.27
N ALA A 35 -9.88 -28.06 11.15
CA ALA A 35 -9.68 -26.88 11.97
C ALA A 35 -9.47 -25.63 11.10
N GLY A 36 -10.13 -24.51 11.44
CA GLY A 36 -10.02 -23.28 10.67
C GLY A 36 -10.78 -23.27 9.33
N TRP A 37 -11.70 -24.23 9.12
CA TRP A 37 -12.43 -24.39 7.84
C TRP A 37 -13.08 -23.11 7.33
N TRP A 38 -13.51 -22.21 8.21
CA TRP A 38 -14.12 -20.93 7.84
C TRP A 38 -13.20 -20.01 7.01
N SER A 39 -11.89 -20.29 6.99
CA SER A 39 -10.87 -19.57 6.21
C SER A 39 -10.16 -20.43 5.14
N SER A 40 -10.36 -21.75 5.15
CA SER A 40 -9.61 -22.69 4.32
C SER A 40 -10.47 -23.61 3.45
N VAL A 41 -11.77 -23.72 3.73
CA VAL A 41 -12.72 -24.55 2.98
C VAL A 41 -13.67 -23.64 2.22
N THR A 42 -13.89 -23.97 0.94
CA THR A 42 -14.83 -23.24 0.09
C THR A 42 -16.24 -23.31 0.66
N LEU A 43 -16.97 -22.20 0.55
CA LEU A 43 -18.29 -22.05 1.14
C LEU A 43 -19.29 -23.13 0.68
N PRO A 44 -19.35 -23.54 -0.61
CA PRO A 44 -20.26 -24.62 -1.04
C PRO A 44 -19.95 -25.96 -0.35
N LYS A 45 -18.66 -26.29 -0.19
CA LYS A 45 -18.22 -27.53 0.47
C LYS A 45 -18.50 -27.52 1.97
N ALA A 46 -18.27 -26.38 2.62
CA ALA A 46 -18.57 -26.21 4.04
C ALA A 46 -20.08 -26.31 4.31
N LEU A 47 -20.91 -25.61 3.53
CA LEU A 47 -22.37 -25.64 3.67
C LEU A 47 -22.96 -27.01 3.31
N GLY A 48 -22.41 -27.72 2.31
CA GLY A 48 -22.84 -29.08 1.99
C GLY A 48 -22.53 -30.11 3.08
N THR A 49 -21.50 -29.87 3.91
CA THR A 49 -21.06 -30.80 4.97
C THR A 49 -21.72 -30.51 6.33
N ALA A 50 -21.74 -29.23 6.74
CA ALA A 50 -22.27 -28.79 8.03
C ALA A 50 -23.76 -28.43 7.97
N GLY A 51 -24.27 -28.03 6.80
CA GLY A 51 -25.63 -27.56 6.58
C GLY A 51 -25.79 -26.06 6.80
N LEU A 52 -26.61 -25.42 5.95
CA LEU A 52 -26.86 -23.97 6.00
C LEU A 52 -27.46 -23.52 7.34
N ASP A 53 -28.47 -24.23 7.84
CA ASP A 53 -29.14 -23.93 9.09
C ASP A 53 -28.19 -23.93 10.29
N TRP A 54 -27.31 -24.93 10.35
CA TRP A 54 -26.35 -25.07 11.43
C TRP A 54 -25.33 -23.92 11.43
N VAL A 55 -24.79 -23.58 10.26
CA VAL A 55 -23.82 -22.47 10.13
C VAL A 55 -24.48 -21.14 10.52
N CYS A 56 -25.71 -20.89 10.08
CA CYS A 56 -26.45 -19.68 10.43
C CYS A 56 -26.72 -19.56 11.94
N ASP A 57 -27.13 -20.64 12.62
CA ASP A 57 -27.36 -20.65 14.07
C ASP A 57 -26.06 -20.36 14.84
N ARG A 58 -24.94 -21.00 14.44
CA ARG A 58 -23.64 -20.77 15.09
C ARG A 58 -23.12 -19.35 14.90
N LEU A 59 -23.28 -18.79 13.69
CA LEU A 59 -22.93 -17.40 13.42
C LEU A 59 -23.81 -16.42 14.19
N ALA A 60 -25.09 -16.71 14.36
CA ALA A 60 -25.98 -15.89 15.17
C ALA A 60 -25.58 -15.88 16.65
N ARG A 61 -25.28 -17.05 17.22
CA ARG A 61 -24.75 -17.17 18.59
C ARG A 61 -23.45 -16.41 18.77
N LEU A 62 -22.52 -16.53 17.81
CA LEU A 62 -21.26 -15.82 17.84
C LEU A 62 -21.46 -14.30 17.75
N SER A 63 -22.41 -13.86 16.93
CA SER A 63 -22.74 -12.44 16.77
C SER A 63 -23.30 -11.85 18.07
N VAL A 64 -24.23 -12.54 18.71
CA VAL A 64 -24.80 -12.09 19.99
C VAL A 64 -23.76 -12.15 21.12
N ALA A 65 -22.94 -13.20 21.19
CA ALA A 65 -22.02 -13.39 22.31
C ALA A 65 -20.74 -12.54 22.22
N ARG A 66 -20.28 -12.20 21.01
CA ARG A 66 -18.95 -11.59 20.80
C ARG A 66 -18.96 -10.33 19.94
N TRP A 67 -20.01 -10.11 19.15
CA TRP A 67 -20.12 -8.98 18.22
C TRP A 67 -21.33 -8.08 18.56
N GLU A 68 -21.75 -8.05 19.83
CA GLU A 68 -22.92 -7.27 20.30
C GLU A 68 -22.81 -5.77 20.01
N HIS A 69 -21.59 -5.25 19.87
CA HIS A 69 -21.29 -3.84 19.61
C HIS A 69 -21.14 -3.51 18.12
N LEU A 70 -21.10 -4.53 17.25
CA LEU A 70 -20.94 -4.33 15.82
C LEU A 70 -22.32 -4.22 15.15
N PRO A 71 -22.51 -3.24 14.24
CA PRO A 71 -23.75 -3.19 13.47
C PRO A 71 -23.82 -4.41 12.56
N LEU A 72 -25.02 -4.94 12.39
CA LEU A 72 -25.25 -6.17 11.62
C LEU A 72 -24.74 -6.05 10.17
N SER A 73 -24.75 -4.84 9.62
CA SER A 73 -24.21 -4.53 8.30
C SER A 73 -22.69 -4.64 8.18
N ASP A 74 -21.95 -4.53 9.30
CA ASP A 74 -20.49 -4.70 9.31
C ASP A 74 -20.11 -6.16 9.57
N VAL A 75 -20.94 -6.88 10.33
CA VAL A 75 -20.83 -8.34 10.49
C VAL A 75 -21.07 -9.04 9.15
N LEU A 76 -22.06 -8.59 8.38
CA LEU A 76 -22.42 -9.16 7.08
C LEU A 76 -22.57 -8.05 6.03
N PRO A 77 -21.47 -7.60 5.38
CA PRO A 77 -21.46 -6.50 4.42
C PRO A 77 -22.44 -6.65 3.26
N ALA A 78 -22.77 -7.89 2.89
CA ALA A 78 -23.74 -8.20 1.85
C ALA A 78 -25.12 -7.58 2.10
N LEU A 79 -25.50 -7.29 3.35
CA LEU A 79 -26.73 -6.57 3.70
C LEU A 79 -26.78 -5.15 3.11
N HIS A 80 -25.63 -4.56 2.76
CA HIS A 80 -25.58 -3.25 2.12
C HIS A 80 -26.10 -3.29 0.68
N VAL A 81 -25.75 -4.36 -0.03
CA VAL A 81 -25.99 -4.56 -1.46
C VAL A 81 -27.36 -5.20 -1.69
N HIS A 82 -27.81 -6.05 -0.77
CA HIS A 82 -29.11 -6.70 -0.88
C HIS A 82 -30.25 -5.75 -0.46
N THR A 83 -31.05 -5.35 -1.45
CA THR A 83 -32.36 -4.71 -1.25
C THR A 83 -33.37 -5.79 -0.85
N VAL A 84 -33.42 -6.13 0.44
CA VAL A 84 -34.52 -6.95 0.97
C VAL A 84 -35.67 -6.01 1.36
N ASP A 85 -36.84 -6.25 0.77
CA ASP A 85 -38.18 -6.22 1.37
C ASP A 85 -39.23 -5.51 0.49
N PRO A 86 -40.39 -6.17 0.26
CA PRO A 86 -41.63 -5.52 0.71
C PRO A 86 -42.70 -6.40 1.40
N THR A 87 -42.46 -7.66 1.78
CA THR A 87 -43.33 -8.43 2.72
C THR A 87 -42.61 -9.57 3.48
N LEU A 88 -41.27 -9.64 3.46
CA LEU A 88 -40.44 -10.70 4.07
C LEU A 88 -40.90 -12.17 3.87
N PRO A 89 -41.33 -12.62 2.68
CA PRO A 89 -41.74 -14.02 2.49
C PRO A 89 -40.52 -14.94 2.62
N GLY A 90 -40.45 -15.73 3.71
CA GLY A 90 -39.33 -16.64 4.02
C GLY A 90 -38.74 -16.45 5.42
N TRP A 91 -39.04 -15.31 6.07
CA TRP A 91 -38.57 -15.05 7.44
C TRP A 91 -39.54 -15.64 8.47
N PRO A 92 -39.04 -16.24 9.57
CA PRO A 92 -39.87 -16.69 10.67
C PRO A 92 -40.78 -15.56 11.17
N GLU A 93 -42.05 -15.86 11.45
CA GLU A 93 -43.01 -14.90 12.03
C GLU A 93 -42.44 -14.08 13.22
N PRO A 94 -41.71 -14.68 14.18
CA PRO A 94 -41.08 -13.90 15.26
C PRO A 94 -40.06 -12.88 14.74
N ALA A 95 -39.25 -13.23 13.73
CA ALA A 95 -38.28 -12.31 13.14
C ALA A 95 -38.96 -11.19 12.35
N ARG A 96 -40.03 -11.51 11.60
CA ARG A 96 -40.82 -10.50 10.87
C ARG A 96 -41.49 -9.52 11.82
N SER A 97 -42.14 -10.02 12.87
CA SER A 97 -42.78 -9.20 13.90
C SER A 97 -41.77 -8.29 14.62
N ALA A 98 -40.58 -8.83 14.94
CA ALA A 98 -39.49 -8.07 15.53
C ALA A 98 -39.01 -6.94 14.61
N ILE A 99 -38.74 -7.23 13.33
CA ILE A 99 -38.25 -6.25 12.36
C ILE A 99 -39.28 -5.18 12.07
N ALA A 100 -40.56 -5.56 11.93
CA ALA A 100 -41.66 -4.63 11.75
C ALA A 100 -41.76 -3.66 12.95
N GLY A 101 -41.69 -4.17 14.18
CA GLY A 101 -41.67 -3.35 15.40
C GLY A 101 -40.46 -2.44 15.52
N LEU A 102 -39.30 -2.85 14.98
CA LEU A 102 -38.06 -2.08 15.00
C LEU A 102 -37.97 -1.03 13.88
N GLY A 103 -38.90 -0.97 12.93
CA GLY A 103 -38.90 0.02 11.84
C GLY A 103 -38.34 -0.50 10.51
N GLY A 104 -38.42 -1.80 10.27
CA GLY A 104 -38.18 -2.44 8.97
C GLY A 104 -36.72 -2.76 8.65
N TRP A 105 -36.49 -3.33 7.47
CA TRP A 105 -35.17 -3.78 6.99
C TRP A 105 -34.08 -2.70 7.07
N SER A 106 -34.42 -1.48 6.64
CA SER A 106 -33.51 -0.34 6.65
C SER A 106 -33.01 0.01 8.05
N ARG A 107 -33.83 -0.21 9.08
CA ARG A 107 -33.43 0.01 10.47
C ARG A 107 -32.63 -1.17 11.01
N LEU A 108 -33.02 -2.42 10.70
CA LEU A 108 -32.26 -3.62 11.07
C LEU A 108 -30.79 -3.54 10.65
N ARG A 109 -30.50 -3.06 9.44
CA ARG A 109 -29.12 -2.89 8.95
C ARG A 109 -28.22 -2.04 9.86
N ARG A 110 -28.80 -1.06 10.57
CA ARG A 110 -28.06 -0.15 11.44
C ARG A 110 -28.03 -0.57 12.90
N LEU A 111 -28.78 -1.62 13.27
CA LEU A 111 -28.81 -2.14 14.63
C LEU A 111 -27.63 -3.08 14.85
N THR A 112 -27.20 -3.19 16.11
CA THR A 112 -26.25 -4.22 16.55
C THR A 112 -26.98 -5.45 17.08
N ALA A 113 -26.26 -6.56 17.27
CA ALA A 113 -26.84 -7.73 17.94
C ALA A 113 -27.23 -7.41 19.41
N GLY A 114 -26.54 -6.47 20.06
CA GLY A 114 -26.88 -5.96 21.39
C GLY A 114 -28.19 -5.17 21.40
N ASP A 115 -28.46 -4.35 20.38
CA ASP A 115 -29.72 -3.58 20.30
C ASP A 115 -30.97 -4.49 20.22
N LEU A 116 -30.79 -5.71 19.69
CA LEU A 116 -31.86 -6.73 19.60
C LEU A 116 -32.13 -7.45 20.93
N THR A 117 -31.25 -7.31 21.93
CA THR A 117 -31.43 -7.92 23.26
C THR A 117 -32.34 -7.10 24.18
N GLY A 118 -32.66 -5.85 23.81
CA GLY A 118 -33.51 -4.94 24.60
C GLY A 118 -34.97 -5.40 24.73
N SER A 119 -35.61 -5.03 25.84
CA SER A 119 -36.96 -5.46 26.29
C SER A 119 -38.14 -5.16 25.34
N ALA A 120 -37.90 -4.64 24.13
CA ALA A 120 -38.92 -4.22 23.18
C ALA A 120 -39.13 -5.21 22.00
N VAL A 121 -38.38 -6.32 21.97
CA VAL A 121 -38.44 -7.30 20.86
C VAL A 121 -39.05 -8.63 21.35
N PRO A 122 -40.14 -9.14 20.74
CA PRO A 122 -40.79 -10.38 21.16
C PRO A 122 -40.03 -11.65 20.75
N ALA A 123 -39.02 -11.53 19.89
CA ALA A 123 -38.20 -12.63 19.38
C ALA A 123 -36.79 -12.59 19.99
N SER A 124 -36.18 -13.76 20.20
CA SER A 124 -34.77 -13.79 20.60
C SER A 124 -33.88 -13.17 19.52
N PRO A 125 -32.83 -12.43 19.90
CA PRO A 125 -31.91 -11.79 18.95
C PRO A 125 -31.27 -12.83 18.01
N GLU A 126 -31.01 -14.04 18.51
CA GLU A 126 -30.50 -15.17 17.73
C GLU A 126 -31.41 -15.52 16.54
N VAL A 127 -32.74 -15.46 16.69
CA VAL A 127 -33.69 -15.80 15.62
C VAL A 127 -33.65 -14.77 14.49
N VAL A 128 -33.54 -13.49 14.83
CA VAL A 128 -33.43 -12.39 13.85
C VAL A 128 -32.12 -12.48 13.09
N VAL A 129 -31.01 -12.67 13.81
CA VAL A 129 -29.67 -12.77 13.21
C VAL A 129 -29.51 -14.05 12.38
N THR A 130 -30.09 -15.18 12.82
CA THR A 130 -30.10 -16.43 12.05
C THR A 130 -30.86 -16.27 10.73
N ALA A 131 -32.04 -15.63 10.76
CA ALA A 131 -32.82 -15.36 9.56
C ALA A 131 -32.07 -14.45 8.57
N MET A 132 -31.33 -13.47 9.09
CA MET A 132 -30.46 -12.58 8.31
C MET A 132 -29.34 -13.35 7.58
N PHE A 133 -28.60 -14.20 8.29
CA PHE A 133 -27.56 -15.02 7.67
C PHE A 133 -28.13 -15.99 6.65
N ARG A 134 -29.27 -16.63 6.97
CA ARG A 134 -29.95 -17.56 6.06
C ARG A 134 -30.38 -16.88 4.77
N GLU A 135 -30.90 -15.66 4.85
CA GLU A 135 -31.33 -14.90 3.67
C GLU A 135 -30.19 -14.60 2.72
N VAL A 136 -29.05 -14.17 3.26
CA VAL A 136 -27.87 -13.81 2.45
C VAL A 136 -27.17 -15.06 1.91
N LEU A 137 -26.88 -16.02 2.79
CA LEU A 137 -26.16 -17.22 2.40
C LEU A 137 -27.01 -18.11 1.49
N GLY A 138 -28.33 -18.16 1.67
CA GLY A 138 -29.24 -18.95 0.83
C GLY A 138 -29.42 -18.42 -0.60
N ARG A 139 -29.06 -17.16 -0.89
CA ARG A 139 -29.15 -16.55 -2.22
C ARG A 139 -27.90 -16.72 -3.08
N ILE A 140 -26.83 -17.31 -2.54
CA ILE A 140 -25.58 -17.50 -3.28
C ILE A 140 -25.81 -18.60 -4.34
N PRO A 141 -25.65 -18.30 -5.63
CA PRO A 141 -25.89 -19.27 -6.70
C PRO A 141 -24.94 -20.47 -6.58
N GLY A 142 -25.47 -21.68 -6.76
CA GLY A 142 -24.74 -22.94 -6.61
C GLY A 142 -25.01 -23.71 -5.31
N LEU A 143 -25.75 -23.14 -4.35
CA LEU A 143 -26.13 -23.84 -3.11
C LEU A 143 -27.43 -24.66 -3.22
N THR A 144 -28.31 -24.34 -4.16
CA THR A 144 -29.62 -24.99 -4.31
C THR A 144 -29.57 -26.25 -5.19
N GLU A 145 -28.54 -26.41 -6.03
CA GLU A 145 -28.49 -27.48 -7.03
C GLU A 145 -27.93 -28.81 -6.48
N GLN A 146 -27.30 -28.78 -5.30
CA GLN A 146 -26.66 -29.97 -4.70
C GLN A 146 -27.36 -30.48 -3.43
N ALA A 147 -28.50 -29.90 -3.05
CA ALA A 147 -29.29 -30.28 -1.89
C ALA A 147 -30.69 -30.84 -2.25
N ALA A 148 -30.85 -31.42 -3.44
CA ALA A 148 -31.99 -32.28 -3.73
C ALA A 148 -31.64 -33.74 -3.36
N PRO A 149 -32.19 -34.29 -2.26
CA PRO A 149 -32.14 -35.73 -2.05
C PRO A 149 -33.01 -36.39 -3.12
N ALA A 150 -32.40 -37.18 -3.99
CA ALA A 150 -33.13 -38.11 -4.85
C ALA A 150 -33.85 -39.14 -3.97
N ALA A 151 -35.06 -38.82 -3.55
CA ALA A 151 -35.98 -39.77 -2.94
C ALA A 151 -36.54 -40.69 -4.05
N PRO A 152 -36.67 -42.00 -3.79
CA PRO A 152 -37.03 -42.99 -4.79
C PRO A 152 -38.54 -42.96 -5.04
N ALA A 153 -38.95 -42.63 -6.27
CA ALA A 153 -40.32 -42.84 -6.70
C ALA A 153 -40.53 -44.34 -7.01
N ALA A 154 -41.40 -44.97 -6.22
CA ALA A 154 -41.83 -46.33 -6.39
C ALA A 154 -42.80 -46.48 -7.59
N ALA A 155 -42.51 -47.50 -8.40
CA ALA A 155 -43.43 -48.42 -9.10
C ALA A 155 -44.57 -47.88 -9.97
N GLN A 156 -44.46 -48.14 -11.29
CA GLN A 156 -45.52 -48.78 -12.07
C GLN A 156 -44.94 -49.62 -13.23
N ALA A 157 -45.21 -50.93 -13.14
CA ALA A 157 -45.42 -51.97 -14.17
C ALA A 157 -44.34 -52.33 -15.23
N ALA A 158 -43.87 -53.57 -15.07
CA ALA A 158 -43.17 -54.57 -15.91
C ALA A 158 -43.66 -54.72 -17.40
N PRO A 159 -43.01 -55.52 -18.30
CA PRO A 159 -42.09 -56.64 -18.01
C PRO A 159 -40.81 -56.83 -18.88
N ALA A 160 -39.95 -57.67 -18.30
CA ALA A 160 -38.79 -58.43 -18.79
C ALA A 160 -39.07 -59.23 -20.11
N PRO A 161 -38.09 -59.88 -20.81
CA PRO A 161 -36.87 -60.56 -20.34
C PRO A 161 -35.60 -60.24 -21.19
N ALA A 162 -34.37 -60.69 -20.95
CA ALA A 162 -33.91 -61.99 -20.50
C ALA A 162 -32.41 -61.95 -20.08
N GLN A 163 -32.07 -62.81 -19.10
CA GLN A 163 -30.87 -63.70 -19.03
C GLN A 163 -29.46 -63.08 -19.14
N ALA A 164 -28.45 -63.42 -18.34
CA ALA A 164 -28.29 -64.31 -17.20
C ALA A 164 -26.90 -63.97 -16.60
N ALA A 165 -26.78 -63.94 -15.28
CA ALA A 165 -25.50 -64.20 -14.60
C ALA A 165 -25.46 -65.72 -14.31
N PRO A 166 -24.30 -66.37 -14.07
CA PRO A 166 -23.60 -66.13 -12.80
C PRO A 166 -22.07 -66.36 -12.81
N ALA A 167 -21.43 -65.91 -11.71
CA ALA A 167 -20.36 -66.60 -10.95
C ALA A 167 -19.06 -67.01 -11.66
N ALA A 168 -17.88 -67.06 -11.05
CA ALA A 168 -17.33 -66.69 -9.75
C ALA A 168 -15.80 -66.92 -9.87
N ALA A 169 -15.09 -66.46 -8.85
CA ALA A 169 -13.80 -66.98 -8.36
C ALA A 169 -12.47 -66.49 -8.98
N GLN A 170 -11.71 -65.83 -8.09
CA GLN A 170 -10.31 -66.09 -7.77
C GLN A 170 -9.22 -65.69 -8.78
N ALA A 171 -8.44 -64.65 -8.43
CA ALA A 171 -7.02 -64.78 -8.07
C ALA A 171 -6.34 -63.39 -8.00
N ALA A 172 -5.69 -63.09 -6.88
CA ALA A 172 -4.52 -62.20 -6.87
C ALA A 172 -3.31 -62.98 -7.46
N PRO A 173 -2.11 -62.39 -7.70
CA PRO A 173 -1.65 -61.00 -7.50
C PRO A 173 -0.90 -60.42 -8.73
N ALA A 174 -0.39 -59.19 -8.60
CA ALA A 174 0.90 -58.68 -9.10
C ALA A 174 0.81 -57.29 -9.73
N SER A 175 1.41 -56.32 -9.02
CA SER A 175 1.75 -54.99 -9.51
C SER A 175 2.91 -55.07 -10.52
N PRO A 176 2.89 -54.31 -11.63
CA PRO A 176 4.09 -53.99 -12.38
C PRO A 176 4.72 -52.65 -11.90
N PRO A 177 6.06 -52.53 -11.98
CA PRO A 177 6.82 -51.47 -11.32
C PRO A 177 6.98 -50.20 -12.15
N VAL A 178 7.38 -49.16 -11.41
CA VAL A 178 7.72 -47.80 -11.81
C VAL A 178 9.00 -47.80 -12.67
N SER A 179 8.92 -47.28 -13.89
CA SER A 179 10.07 -47.08 -14.77
C SER A 179 10.80 -45.78 -14.41
N SER A 180 12.08 -45.91 -14.02
CA SER A 180 13.03 -44.81 -13.90
C SER A 180 13.74 -44.59 -15.25
N PRO A 181 14.10 -43.35 -15.64
CA PRO A 181 14.84 -43.08 -16.87
C PRO A 181 16.34 -43.45 -16.76
N PRO A 182 17.01 -43.73 -17.89
CA PRO A 182 18.30 -44.40 -17.93
C PRO A 182 19.50 -43.48 -17.65
N THR A 183 20.38 -43.97 -16.77
CA THR A 183 21.75 -43.49 -16.55
C THR A 183 22.62 -43.89 -17.74
N VAL A 184 23.15 -42.90 -18.45
CA VAL A 184 24.18 -43.11 -19.48
C VAL A 184 25.55 -43.05 -18.79
N PRO A 185 26.43 -44.07 -18.94
CA PRO A 185 27.77 -44.01 -18.37
C PRO A 185 28.67 -43.12 -19.26
N VAL A 186 29.09 -41.98 -18.72
CA VAL A 186 30.14 -41.13 -19.30
C VAL A 186 31.50 -41.73 -18.92
N PRO A 187 32.38 -42.12 -19.86
CA PRO A 187 33.76 -42.44 -19.55
C PRO A 187 34.52 -41.14 -19.23
N ALA A 188 35.16 -41.10 -18.07
CA ALA A 188 36.12 -40.05 -17.72
C ALA A 188 37.35 -40.17 -18.64
N GLN A 189 37.44 -39.31 -19.65
CA GLN A 189 38.69 -39.07 -20.39
C GLN A 189 39.41 -37.88 -19.76
N ALA A 190 40.56 -38.16 -19.17
CA ALA A 190 41.56 -37.17 -18.78
C ALA A 190 42.09 -36.44 -20.04
N PRO A 191 42.35 -35.13 -19.97
CA PRO A 191 43.00 -34.43 -21.08
C PRO A 191 44.44 -34.94 -21.25
N PRO A 192 44.91 -35.14 -22.49
CA PRO A 192 46.30 -35.53 -22.72
C PRO A 192 47.24 -34.38 -22.37
N THR A 193 48.13 -34.62 -21.41
CA THR A 193 49.36 -33.87 -21.18
C THR A 193 50.24 -33.98 -22.43
N VAL A 194 50.36 -32.88 -23.16
CA VAL A 194 51.36 -32.70 -24.21
C VAL A 194 52.71 -32.48 -23.52
N PRO A 195 53.78 -33.24 -23.84
CA PRO A 195 55.10 -32.98 -23.27
C PRO A 195 55.67 -31.70 -23.91
N VAL A 196 55.80 -30.65 -23.10
CA VAL A 196 56.56 -29.45 -23.48
C VAL A 196 58.05 -29.82 -23.41
N PRO A 197 58.84 -29.62 -24.48
CA PRO A 197 60.29 -29.77 -24.40
C PRO A 197 60.87 -28.66 -23.52
N ALA A 198 61.75 -29.06 -22.59
CA ALA A 198 62.52 -28.15 -21.76
C ALA A 198 63.34 -27.19 -22.64
N GLN A 199 62.90 -25.93 -22.74
CA GLN A 199 63.73 -24.84 -23.24
C GLN A 199 64.65 -24.35 -22.13
N ALA A 200 65.93 -24.31 -22.45
CA ALA A 200 67.00 -23.74 -21.65
C ALA A 200 66.70 -22.26 -21.28
N PRO A 201 67.22 -21.76 -20.15
CA PRO A 201 67.06 -20.36 -19.77
C PRO A 201 67.71 -19.44 -20.80
N PRO A 202 67.03 -18.36 -21.25
CA PRO A 202 67.68 -17.32 -22.04
C PRO A 202 68.66 -16.51 -21.17
N PRO A 203 69.75 -15.98 -21.75
CA PRO A 203 70.73 -15.20 -21.02
C PRO A 203 70.11 -13.89 -20.51
N ALA A 204 70.59 -13.45 -19.34
CA ALA A 204 70.25 -12.18 -18.72
C ALA A 204 70.37 -11.03 -19.72
N GLN A 205 69.22 -10.41 -20.04
CA GLN A 205 69.21 -9.11 -20.71
C GLN A 205 69.47 -8.05 -19.66
N THR A 206 70.63 -7.42 -19.77
CA THR A 206 71.05 -6.25 -19.03
C THR A 206 69.99 -5.15 -19.15
N ALA A 207 69.54 -4.62 -18.01
CA ALA A 207 68.64 -3.49 -17.95
C ALA A 207 69.22 -2.29 -18.74
N PRO A 208 68.43 -1.61 -19.60
CA PRO A 208 68.84 -0.32 -20.12
C PRO A 208 68.83 0.72 -19.01
N ALA A 209 69.89 1.53 -18.95
CA ALA A 209 70.05 2.63 -18.02
C ALA A 209 68.85 3.60 -18.07
N PRO A 210 68.43 4.17 -16.93
CA PRO A 210 67.31 5.11 -16.90
C PRO A 210 67.68 6.40 -17.64
N LEU A 211 66.87 6.77 -18.62
CA LEU A 211 66.91 8.10 -19.22
C LEU A 211 66.58 9.16 -18.15
N PRO A 212 67.23 10.33 -18.18
CA PRO A 212 66.95 11.42 -17.24
C PRO A 212 65.48 11.85 -17.38
N GLN A 213 64.71 11.61 -16.31
CA GLN A 213 63.33 12.05 -16.20
C GLN A 213 63.28 13.58 -16.26
N ARG A 214 62.52 14.13 -17.22
CA ARG A 214 62.13 15.55 -17.18
C ARG A 214 61.40 15.80 -15.86
N PRO A 215 61.71 16.87 -15.11
CA PRO A 215 60.99 17.18 -13.89
C PRO A 215 59.55 17.50 -14.25
N VAL A 216 58.64 16.58 -13.91
CA VAL A 216 57.21 16.83 -13.91
C VAL A 216 56.96 17.84 -12.78
N PRO A 217 56.41 19.04 -13.05
CA PRO A 217 56.08 19.97 -11.98
C PRO A 217 55.14 19.27 -11.00
N ALA A 218 55.50 19.33 -9.71
CA ALA A 218 54.77 18.68 -8.64
C ALA A 218 53.28 19.02 -8.74
N ALA A 219 52.46 17.99 -8.94
CA ALA A 219 51.02 18.13 -8.81
C ALA A 219 50.74 18.69 -7.41
N PRO A 220 49.88 19.72 -7.27
CA PRO A 220 49.50 20.24 -5.97
C PRO A 220 48.98 19.08 -5.09
N PRO A 221 49.25 19.10 -3.78
CA PRO A 221 48.81 18.03 -2.88
C PRO A 221 47.31 17.85 -3.06
N ALA A 222 46.91 16.61 -3.34
CA ALA A 222 45.50 16.25 -3.39
C ALA A 222 44.83 16.71 -2.08
N PRO A 223 43.64 17.32 -2.14
CA PRO A 223 42.91 17.68 -0.93
C PRO A 223 42.79 16.44 -0.03
N PRO A 224 42.88 16.58 1.30
CA PRO A 224 42.74 15.46 2.21
C PRO A 224 41.43 14.73 1.88
N ALA A 225 41.53 13.42 1.63
CA ALA A 225 40.34 12.60 1.47
C ALA A 225 39.44 12.82 2.70
N PRO A 226 38.11 12.98 2.51
CA PRO A 226 37.20 13.14 3.63
C PRO A 226 37.39 11.95 4.61
N PRO A 227 37.24 12.17 5.91
CA PRO A 227 37.36 11.10 6.89
C PRO A 227 36.42 9.95 6.49
N ARG A 228 36.98 8.74 6.34
CA ARG A 228 36.14 7.55 6.15
C ARG A 228 35.34 7.38 7.42
N VAL A 229 34.04 7.61 7.34
CA VAL A 229 33.11 7.40 8.45
C VAL A 229 33.02 5.90 8.68
N ASP A 230 33.42 5.43 9.87
CA ASP A 230 33.29 4.03 10.24
C ASP A 230 31.82 3.73 10.55
N ILE A 231 31.15 3.04 9.62
CA ILE A 231 29.72 2.72 9.69
C ILE A 231 29.39 1.87 10.94
N SER A 232 30.40 1.18 11.50
CA SER A 232 30.32 0.49 12.79
C SER A 232 29.79 1.35 13.93
N ASP A 233 30.02 2.67 13.90
CA ASP A 233 29.58 3.60 14.93
C ASP A 233 28.10 4.00 14.80
N TYR A 234 27.45 3.64 13.68
CA TYR A 234 26.09 4.02 13.34
C TYR A 234 25.18 2.78 13.19
N PRO A 235 24.56 2.29 14.30
CA PRO A 235 23.79 1.05 14.28
C PRO A 235 22.56 1.11 13.36
N LEU A 236 21.92 2.27 13.24
CA LEU A 236 20.78 2.46 12.32
C LEU A 236 21.20 2.35 10.85
N VAL A 237 22.33 2.95 10.47
CA VAL A 237 22.88 2.86 9.10
C VAL A 237 23.21 1.40 8.78
N ARG A 238 23.83 0.68 9.72
CA ARG A 238 24.12 -0.75 9.58
C ARG A 238 22.88 -1.61 9.42
N LEU A 239 21.85 -1.32 10.21
CA LEU A 239 20.58 -2.05 10.16
C LEU A 239 19.95 -1.93 8.76
N VAL A 240 19.89 -0.71 8.24
CA VAL A 240 19.37 -0.43 6.90
C VAL A 240 20.26 -1.07 5.82
N ASP A 241 21.58 -0.92 5.91
CA ASP A 241 22.53 -1.51 4.95
C ASP A 241 22.43 -3.04 4.88
N ASN A 242 22.32 -3.71 6.03
CA ASN A 242 22.20 -5.16 6.12
C ASN A 242 20.95 -5.68 5.39
N MET A 243 19.84 -4.95 5.43
CA MET A 243 18.61 -5.36 4.76
C MET A 243 18.82 -5.53 3.25
N PHE A 244 19.56 -4.63 2.60
CA PHE A 244 19.78 -4.62 1.15
C PHE A 244 20.92 -5.52 0.68
N ARG A 245 21.72 -6.05 1.61
CA ARG A 245 22.96 -6.76 1.31
C ARG A 245 22.74 -8.07 0.55
N ASP A 246 21.64 -8.76 0.87
CA ASP A 246 21.26 -10.05 0.27
C ASP A 246 20.27 -9.91 -0.90
N TRP A 247 19.98 -8.68 -1.33
CA TRP A 247 19.07 -8.45 -2.45
C TRP A 247 19.70 -8.80 -3.78
N SER A 248 18.87 -9.23 -4.73
CA SER A 248 19.32 -9.50 -6.09
C SER A 248 19.84 -8.20 -6.76
N PRO A 249 20.71 -8.31 -7.78
CA PRO A 249 21.24 -7.13 -8.47
C PRO A 249 20.15 -6.23 -9.08
N LEU A 250 19.06 -6.83 -9.58
CA LEU A 250 17.94 -6.08 -10.15
C LEU A 250 17.13 -5.36 -9.07
N GLU A 251 16.81 -6.01 -7.95
CA GLU A 251 16.11 -5.37 -6.83
C GLU A 251 16.94 -4.23 -6.23
N ARG A 252 18.26 -4.43 -6.09
CA ARG A 252 19.16 -3.38 -5.61
C ARG A 252 19.22 -2.20 -6.56
N ALA A 253 19.28 -2.43 -7.87
CA ALA A 253 19.25 -1.36 -8.84
C ALA A 253 17.92 -0.59 -8.79
N VAL A 254 16.79 -1.28 -8.60
CA VAL A 254 15.49 -0.63 -8.38
C VAL A 254 15.48 0.19 -7.08
N ALA A 255 16.08 -0.32 -6.00
CA ALA A 255 16.18 0.41 -4.74
C ALA A 255 16.98 1.72 -4.92
N VAL A 256 18.15 1.65 -5.56
CA VAL A 256 19.08 2.78 -5.76
C VAL A 256 18.54 3.81 -6.75
N ASP A 257 18.10 3.37 -7.93
CA ASP A 257 17.76 4.27 -9.04
C ASP A 257 16.28 4.69 -9.06
N ARG A 258 15.43 4.09 -8.22
CA ARG A 258 13.98 4.40 -8.16
C ARG A 258 13.44 4.62 -6.77
N LEU A 259 13.47 3.62 -5.87
CA LEU A 259 12.75 3.70 -4.61
C LEU A 259 13.33 4.75 -3.65
N PHE A 260 14.66 4.80 -3.55
CA PHE A 260 15.40 5.70 -2.67
C PHE A 260 16.23 6.75 -3.43
N ALA A 261 15.98 6.87 -4.74
CA ALA A 261 16.65 7.82 -5.59
C ALA A 261 16.19 9.26 -5.27
N VAL A 262 17.14 10.19 -5.37
CA VAL A 262 16.85 11.63 -5.36
C VAL A 262 15.95 11.99 -6.54
N ASP A 263 16.36 11.54 -7.72
CA ASP A 263 15.67 11.78 -8.98
C ASP A 263 15.29 10.42 -9.58
N PRO A 264 14.09 9.88 -9.26
CA PRO A 264 13.70 8.54 -9.67
C PRO A 264 13.52 8.46 -11.19
N ILE A 265 14.24 7.55 -11.84
CA ILE A 265 14.12 7.32 -13.30
C ILE A 265 13.00 6.35 -13.62
N SER A 266 12.38 6.44 -14.81
CA SER A 266 11.31 5.50 -15.20
C SER A 266 11.79 4.04 -15.28
N LEU A 267 10.90 3.06 -15.08
CA LEU A 267 11.24 1.63 -15.23
C LEU A 267 11.84 1.31 -16.61
N ARG A 268 11.33 1.97 -17.66
CA ARG A 268 11.85 1.83 -19.03
C ARG A 268 13.26 2.40 -19.16
N ALA A 269 13.53 3.57 -18.56
CA ALA A 269 14.87 4.15 -18.54
C ALA A 269 15.85 3.25 -17.76
N LEU A 270 15.42 2.68 -16.64
CA LEU A 270 16.21 1.72 -15.87
C LEU A 270 16.47 0.43 -16.65
N ALA A 271 15.45 -0.11 -17.33
CA ALA A 271 15.58 -1.28 -18.19
C ALA A 271 16.59 -1.06 -19.33
N HIS A 272 16.55 0.11 -19.96
CA HIS A 272 17.53 0.50 -20.96
C HIS A 272 18.94 0.66 -20.36
N LYS A 273 19.07 1.29 -19.19
CA LYS A 273 20.35 1.48 -18.48
C LYS A 273 21.01 0.14 -18.12
N LEU A 274 20.21 -0.83 -17.66
CA LEU A 274 20.69 -2.14 -17.22
C LEU A 274 20.71 -3.20 -18.33
N ASN A 275 20.21 -2.86 -19.53
CA ASN A 275 19.97 -3.80 -20.62
C ASN A 275 19.18 -5.05 -20.16
N ALA A 276 18.14 -4.82 -19.35
CA ALA A 276 17.34 -5.85 -18.70
C ALA A 276 15.89 -5.88 -19.23
N ASP A 277 15.22 -7.02 -19.11
CA ASP A 277 13.82 -7.16 -19.49
C ASP A 277 12.91 -6.31 -18.56
N LEU A 278 11.92 -5.64 -19.16
CA LEU A 278 11.00 -4.75 -18.44
C LEU A 278 10.07 -5.55 -17.50
N GLY A 279 9.67 -6.76 -17.89
CA GLY A 279 8.87 -7.64 -17.05
C GLY A 279 9.65 -8.10 -15.82
N ALA A 280 10.90 -8.49 -16.00
CA ALA A 280 11.81 -8.86 -14.91
C ALA A 280 12.05 -7.70 -13.94
N LEU A 281 12.27 -6.47 -14.43
CA LEU A 281 12.41 -5.28 -13.58
C LEU A 281 11.13 -4.89 -12.86
N SER A 282 9.97 -5.03 -13.51
CA SER A 282 8.68 -4.81 -12.87
C SER A 282 8.42 -5.82 -11.75
N ALA A 283 8.77 -7.09 -11.96
CA ALA A 283 8.69 -8.12 -10.92
C ALA A 283 9.67 -7.83 -9.76
N ALA A 284 10.91 -7.45 -10.07
CA ALA A 284 11.91 -7.05 -9.07
C ALA A 284 11.46 -5.84 -8.25
N GLN A 285 10.80 -4.85 -8.86
CA GLN A 285 10.23 -3.71 -8.12
C GLN A 285 9.17 -4.17 -7.12
N ARG A 286 8.22 -5.01 -7.55
CA ARG A 286 7.18 -5.53 -6.64
C ARG A 286 7.78 -6.34 -5.48
N ALA A 287 8.76 -7.19 -5.79
CA ALA A 287 9.45 -8.00 -4.78
C ALA A 287 10.21 -7.12 -3.77
N ALA A 288 10.89 -6.07 -4.25
CA ALA A 288 11.57 -5.10 -3.40
C ALA A 288 10.60 -4.38 -2.45
N GLU A 289 9.48 -3.87 -2.97
CA GLU A 289 8.44 -3.20 -2.16
C GLU A 289 7.82 -4.14 -1.13
N GLU A 290 7.45 -5.36 -1.53
CA GLU A 290 6.89 -6.37 -0.63
C GLU A 290 7.88 -6.74 0.49
N ARG A 291 9.16 -6.90 0.15
CA ARG A 291 10.21 -7.23 1.11
C ARG A 291 10.45 -6.10 2.11
N ILE A 292 10.45 -4.84 1.68
CA ILE A 292 10.52 -3.68 2.58
C ILE A 292 9.32 -3.69 3.53
N LEU A 293 8.11 -3.84 3.01
CA LEU A 293 6.89 -3.85 3.82
C LEU A 293 6.87 -5.00 4.84
N LEU A 294 7.31 -6.19 4.44
CA LEU A 294 7.40 -7.35 5.33
C LEU A 294 8.47 -7.15 6.41
N TRP A 295 9.62 -6.60 6.04
CA TRP A 295 10.71 -6.31 6.97
C TRP A 295 10.33 -5.23 8.00
N LEU A 296 9.64 -4.17 7.58
CA LEU A 296 9.11 -3.13 8.48
C LEU A 296 8.09 -3.68 9.50
N ARG A 297 7.45 -4.83 9.20
CA ARG A 297 6.54 -5.52 10.13
C ARG A 297 7.24 -6.57 11.00
N SER A 298 8.52 -6.84 10.75
CA SER A 298 9.32 -7.81 11.49
C SER A 298 9.91 -7.19 12.77
N SER A 299 10.33 -8.04 13.71
CA SER A 299 11.04 -7.58 14.91
C SER A 299 12.46 -7.06 14.62
N GLU A 300 13.03 -7.38 13.45
CA GLU A 300 14.37 -6.95 13.06
C GLU A 300 14.43 -5.43 12.83
N SER A 301 13.34 -4.85 12.32
CA SER A 301 13.23 -3.40 12.08
C SER A 301 12.79 -2.60 13.32
N ALA A 302 12.67 -3.23 14.49
CA ALA A 302 12.21 -2.57 15.73
C ALA A 302 13.04 -1.31 16.10
N PRO A 303 14.39 -1.31 16.02
CA PRO A 303 15.17 -0.10 16.29
C PRO A 303 14.89 1.03 15.30
N LEU A 304 14.69 0.70 14.02
CA LEU A 304 14.36 1.67 12.98
C LEU A 304 12.95 2.26 13.18
N THR A 305 11.96 1.39 13.40
CA THR A 305 10.56 1.82 13.56
C THR A 305 10.35 2.63 14.84
N GLY A 306 11.03 2.27 15.94
CA GLY A 306 11.07 3.10 17.15
C GLY A 306 11.72 4.46 16.92
N HIS A 307 12.84 4.50 16.19
CA HIS A 307 13.47 5.77 15.78
C HIS A 307 12.55 6.62 14.91
N MET A 308 11.90 6.03 13.90
CA MET A 308 10.94 6.71 13.04
C MET A 308 9.77 7.28 13.84
N PHE A 309 9.24 6.54 14.82
CA PHE A 309 8.17 7.05 15.69
C PHE A 309 8.62 8.28 16.47
N GLY A 310 9.74 8.19 17.20
CA GLY A 310 10.27 9.33 17.96
C GLY A 310 10.61 10.53 17.08
N LEU A 311 11.16 10.27 15.89
CA LEU A 311 11.43 11.28 14.89
C LEU A 311 10.14 11.95 14.37
N THR A 312 9.09 11.18 14.06
CA THR A 312 7.81 11.76 13.60
C THR A 312 7.13 12.58 14.68
N GLU A 313 7.22 12.17 15.94
CA GLU A 313 6.69 12.91 17.08
C GLU A 313 7.45 14.23 17.28
N TRP A 314 8.78 14.17 17.21
CA TRP A 314 9.65 15.33 17.33
C TRP A 314 9.44 16.31 16.17
N LEU A 315 9.42 15.86 14.91
CA LEU A 315 9.25 16.76 13.75
C LEU A 315 7.89 17.49 13.74
N GLY A 316 6.84 16.90 14.30
CA GLY A 316 5.48 17.47 14.26
C GLY A 316 4.94 17.61 12.83
N ALA A 317 4.05 18.56 12.57
CA ALA A 317 3.38 18.69 11.26
C ALA A 317 4.22 19.35 10.17
N ALA A 318 5.18 20.19 10.55
CA ALA A 318 6.13 20.84 9.64
C ALA A 318 7.49 20.99 10.31
N ALA A 319 8.53 20.54 9.61
CA ALA A 319 9.92 20.69 10.00
C ALA A 319 10.79 20.95 8.77
N THR A 320 11.95 21.56 8.98
CA THR A 320 12.93 21.81 7.90
C THR A 320 13.80 20.58 7.63
N GLU A 321 14.38 20.51 6.44
CA GLU A 321 15.38 19.50 6.09
C GLU A 321 16.57 19.51 7.07
N ASP A 322 17.05 20.69 7.46
CA ASP A 322 18.16 20.83 8.42
C ASP A 322 17.80 20.28 9.81
N GLN A 323 16.56 20.44 10.25
CA GLN A 323 16.08 19.87 11.51
C GLN A 323 16.01 18.35 11.44
N LEU A 324 15.56 17.80 10.31
CA LEU A 324 15.62 16.36 10.08
C LEU A 324 17.07 15.87 10.11
N ILE A 325 17.98 16.48 9.35
CA ILE A 325 19.40 16.07 9.29
C ILE A 325 20.07 16.22 10.66
N GLY A 326 19.73 17.27 11.41
CA GLY A 326 20.29 17.57 12.72
C GLY A 326 19.72 16.75 13.88
N ALA A 327 18.62 16.02 13.67
CA ALA A 327 17.95 15.27 14.74
C ALA A 327 18.76 14.06 15.25
N ASP A 328 19.59 13.46 14.40
CA ASP A 328 20.44 12.32 14.75
C ASP A 328 21.77 12.36 13.98
N PRO A 329 22.93 12.11 14.62
CA PRO A 329 24.22 12.10 13.93
C PRO A 329 24.36 11.04 12.82
N ALA A 330 23.51 10.00 12.81
CA ALA A 330 23.46 8.97 11.78
C ALA A 330 22.74 9.43 10.50
N HIS A 331 21.87 10.44 10.58
CA HIS A 331 21.10 10.94 9.45
C HIS A 331 21.93 11.39 8.23
N PRO A 332 23.02 12.17 8.38
CA PRO A 332 23.86 12.56 7.25
C PRO A 332 24.77 11.43 6.72
N VAL A 333 24.86 10.29 7.40
CA VAL A 333 25.73 9.19 7.00
C VAL A 333 25.11 8.43 5.82
N GLU A 334 25.93 8.13 4.81
CA GLU A 334 25.52 7.37 3.64
C GLU A 334 25.36 5.88 3.95
N VAL A 335 24.29 5.28 3.43
CA VAL A 335 24.06 3.84 3.46
C VAL A 335 24.80 3.22 2.25
N PRO A 336 25.85 2.40 2.42
CA PRO A 336 26.67 1.91 1.31
C PRO A 336 25.90 1.14 0.24
N ALA A 337 24.95 0.30 0.63
CA ALA A 337 24.16 -0.48 -0.31
C ALA A 337 23.30 0.39 -1.24
N LEU A 338 22.97 1.62 -0.82
CA LEU A 338 22.11 2.54 -1.55
C LEU A 338 22.85 3.73 -2.17
N GLY A 339 23.98 4.16 -1.59
CA GLY A 339 24.64 5.42 -1.96
C GLY A 339 23.83 6.66 -1.59
N THR A 340 22.86 6.51 -0.68
CA THR A 340 21.93 7.57 -0.26
C THR A 340 22.10 7.83 1.24
N PRO A 341 22.06 9.09 1.71
CA PRO A 341 22.10 9.39 3.14
C PRO A 341 20.87 8.84 3.87
N LEU A 342 21.06 8.39 5.11
CA LEU A 342 20.01 7.74 5.90
C LEU A 342 18.74 8.61 6.00
N TRP A 343 18.86 9.92 6.17
CA TRP A 343 17.70 10.81 6.29
C TRP A 343 16.76 10.76 5.07
N ARG A 344 17.29 10.58 3.86
CA ARG A 344 16.47 10.45 2.65
C ARG A 344 15.74 9.13 2.61
N VAL A 345 16.43 8.06 3.02
CA VAL A 345 15.81 6.75 3.19
C VAL A 345 14.64 6.87 4.16
N LEU A 346 14.82 7.54 5.31
CA LEU A 346 13.75 7.76 6.28
C LEU A 346 12.56 8.54 5.69
N VAL A 347 12.81 9.60 4.92
CA VAL A 347 11.73 10.38 4.25
C VAL A 347 10.89 9.50 3.34
N THR A 348 11.52 8.64 2.52
CA THR A 348 10.79 7.73 1.63
C THR A 348 9.97 6.67 2.37
N LEU A 349 10.38 6.31 3.60
CA LEU A 349 9.64 5.37 4.46
C LEU A 349 8.50 6.06 5.25
N MET A 350 8.37 7.39 5.18
CA MET A 350 7.31 8.17 5.83
C MET A 350 6.31 8.71 4.79
N PRO A 351 5.35 7.90 4.30
CA PRO A 351 4.48 8.28 3.18
C PRO A 351 3.55 9.47 3.48
N ASP A 352 3.26 9.74 4.75
CA ASP A 352 2.39 10.84 5.17
C ASP A 352 3.06 12.22 5.06
N ARG A 353 4.38 12.23 4.85
CA ARG A 353 5.20 13.44 4.83
C ARG A 353 5.78 13.67 3.46
N ARG A 354 5.78 14.92 3.04
CA ARG A 354 6.34 15.35 1.75
C ARG A 354 7.42 16.38 1.98
N LEU A 355 8.56 16.19 1.33
CA LEU A 355 9.62 17.19 1.27
C LEU A 355 9.33 18.13 0.10
N GLN A 356 9.01 19.40 0.40
CA GLN A 356 8.69 20.45 -0.57
C GLN A 356 9.36 21.75 -0.13
N ASP A 357 10.09 22.42 -1.01
CA ASP A 357 10.79 23.69 -0.72
C ASP A 357 11.68 23.64 0.56
N GLY A 358 12.33 22.52 0.83
CA GLY A 358 13.14 22.31 2.05
C GLY A 358 12.32 22.08 3.33
N TRP A 359 11.00 21.95 3.21
CA TRP A 359 10.07 21.64 4.30
C TRP A 359 9.54 20.22 4.20
N LEU A 360 9.66 19.47 5.28
CA LEU A 360 8.99 18.20 5.48
C LEU A 360 7.64 18.43 6.16
N VAL A 361 6.55 18.29 5.39
CA VAL A 361 5.19 18.62 5.83
C VAL A 361 4.27 17.41 5.78
N VAL A 362 3.39 17.28 6.79
CA VAL A 362 2.29 16.30 6.77
C VAL A 362 1.18 16.80 5.85
N GLY A 363 0.94 16.07 4.76
CA GLY A 363 -0.06 16.43 3.74
C GLY A 363 0.43 17.46 2.73
N ASP A 364 -0.33 18.55 2.55
CA ASP A 364 -0.06 19.61 1.56
C ASP A 364 0.51 20.88 2.21
N LEU A 365 1.57 21.42 1.60
CA LEU A 365 2.24 22.63 2.07
C LEU A 365 1.33 23.87 1.96
N GLY A 366 0.60 24.01 0.85
CA GLY A 366 -0.32 25.13 0.63
C GLY A 366 -1.44 25.15 1.65
N GLY A 367 -2.10 24.01 1.86
CA GLY A 367 -3.17 23.86 2.84
C GLY A 367 -2.70 24.01 4.28
N LEU A 368 -1.44 23.70 4.61
CA LEU A 368 -0.89 24.02 5.94
C LEU A 368 -0.61 25.51 6.10
N ARG A 369 -0.09 26.18 5.07
CA ARG A 369 0.11 27.64 5.07
C ARG A 369 -1.20 28.39 5.25
N GLU A 370 -2.23 28.04 4.49
CA GLU A 370 -3.56 28.66 4.58
C GLU A 370 -4.18 28.49 5.98
N ARG A 371 -4.14 27.28 6.54
CA ARG A 371 -4.59 27.02 7.91
C ARG A 371 -3.81 27.82 8.95
N THR A 372 -2.50 28.00 8.75
CA THR A 372 -1.68 28.83 9.64
C THR A 372 -2.10 30.29 9.56
N THR A 373 -2.29 30.83 8.36
CA THR A 373 -2.77 32.22 8.16
C THR A 373 -4.15 32.43 8.79
N GLN A 374 -5.06 31.46 8.64
CA GLN A 374 -6.39 31.52 9.25
C GLN A 374 -6.34 31.47 10.78
N LEU A 375 -5.45 30.66 11.35
CA LEU A 375 -5.21 30.61 12.80
C LEU A 375 -4.66 31.94 13.31
N LEU A 376 -3.67 32.52 12.61
CA LEU A 376 -3.10 33.81 12.97
C LEU A 376 -4.11 34.96 12.87
N ALA A 377 -5.01 34.91 11.88
CA ALA A 377 -6.07 35.91 11.71
C ALA A 377 -7.20 35.79 12.76
N SER A 378 -7.41 34.59 13.32
CA SER A 378 -8.44 34.31 14.34
C SER A 378 -7.90 34.26 15.76
N LYS A 379 -6.61 34.57 15.96
CA LYS A 379 -5.96 34.50 17.27
C LYS A 379 -6.53 35.57 18.23
N PRO A 380 -6.72 35.25 19.52
CA PRO A 380 -6.87 36.27 20.57
C PRO A 380 -5.57 37.07 20.74
N ASP A 381 -5.68 38.36 21.07
CA ASP A 381 -4.51 39.26 21.20
C ASP A 381 -3.49 38.79 22.25
N ASP A 382 -3.94 38.10 23.30
CA ASP A 382 -3.13 37.61 24.43
C ASP A 382 -2.68 36.14 24.29
N ALA A 383 -2.99 35.47 23.17
CA ALA A 383 -2.67 34.06 23.00
C ALA A 383 -1.22 33.83 22.52
N ASP A 384 -0.54 32.85 23.15
CA ASP A 384 0.76 32.36 22.69
C ASP A 384 0.61 31.63 21.35
N VAL A 385 1.20 32.21 20.31
CA VAL A 385 1.17 31.71 18.93
C VAL A 385 1.82 30.33 18.83
N PHE A 386 2.89 30.08 19.58
CA PHE A 386 3.61 28.81 19.53
C PHE A 386 2.78 27.67 20.10
N ALA A 387 2.14 27.90 21.26
CA ALA A 387 1.24 26.93 21.88
C ALA A 387 0.00 26.64 21.01
N LEU A 388 -0.56 27.66 20.35
CA LEU A 388 -1.67 27.48 19.42
C LEU A 388 -1.28 26.66 18.19
N MET A 389 -0.10 26.92 17.61
CA MET A 389 0.42 26.18 16.46
C MET A 389 0.70 24.72 16.81
N GLU A 390 1.23 24.45 18.00
CA GLU A 390 1.45 23.07 18.46
C GLU A 390 0.12 22.34 18.65
N HIS A 391 -0.84 22.94 19.37
CA HIS A 391 -2.09 22.26 19.70
C HIS A 391 -3.05 22.10 18.50
N GLN A 392 -3.14 23.10 17.60
CA GLN A 392 -4.12 23.08 16.50
C GLN A 392 -3.55 22.59 15.18
N LEU A 393 -2.27 22.85 14.91
CA LEU A 393 -1.62 22.51 13.64
C LEU A 393 -0.60 21.38 13.79
N GLY A 394 -0.17 21.05 15.01
CA GLY A 394 0.87 20.06 15.26
C GLY A 394 2.29 20.55 14.96
N ILE A 395 2.50 21.84 14.70
CA ILE A 395 3.83 22.39 14.42
C ILE A 395 4.57 22.59 15.74
N ARG A 396 5.71 21.92 15.92
CA ARG A 396 6.47 21.99 17.18
C ARG A 396 7.16 23.34 17.35
N THR A 397 7.42 23.70 18.61
CA THR A 397 8.05 24.97 19.02
C THR A 397 9.40 25.23 18.32
N HIS A 398 10.23 24.21 18.11
CA HIS A 398 11.52 24.37 17.44
C HIS A 398 11.41 24.65 15.94
N SER A 399 10.30 24.26 15.30
CA SER A 399 10.02 24.50 13.87
C SER A 399 9.17 25.74 13.64
N ALA A 400 8.41 26.16 14.64
CA ALA A 400 7.40 27.21 14.52
C ALA A 400 8.01 28.57 14.15
N GLN A 401 9.17 28.95 14.69
CA GLN A 401 9.82 30.22 14.33
C GLN A 401 10.23 30.24 12.85
N ALA A 402 10.94 29.20 12.40
CA ALA A 402 11.34 29.06 11.00
C ALA A 402 10.12 29.02 10.06
N TRP A 403 9.01 28.44 10.51
CA TRP A 403 7.77 28.37 9.75
C TRP A 403 7.12 29.75 9.57
N LEU A 404 7.08 30.56 10.63
CA LEU A 404 6.57 31.93 10.57
C LEU A 404 7.45 32.82 9.70
N ASP A 405 8.77 32.68 9.78
CA ASP A 405 9.71 33.42 8.93
C ASP A 405 9.52 33.06 7.45
N ALA A 406 9.31 31.77 7.14
CA ALA A 406 9.02 31.31 5.78
C ALA A 406 7.66 31.82 5.25
N LEU A 407 6.64 31.89 6.12
CA LEU A 407 5.35 32.49 5.77
C LEU A 407 5.46 33.98 5.47
N ALA A 408 6.23 34.72 6.29
CA ALA A 408 6.46 36.15 6.09
C ALA A 408 7.23 36.41 4.77
N ALA A 409 8.24 35.59 4.47
CA ALA A 409 8.97 35.65 3.20
C ALA A 409 8.06 35.37 1.99
N SER A 410 7.09 34.46 2.11
CA SER A 410 6.11 34.18 1.05
C SER A 410 5.01 35.25 0.91
N ALA A 411 4.74 36.05 1.94
CA ALA A 411 3.70 37.06 1.96
C ALA A 411 4.17 38.45 1.48
N ALA A 412 5.49 38.68 1.43
CA ALA A 412 6.07 39.91 0.90
C ALA A 412 5.72 40.07 -0.60
N PRO A 413 4.98 41.13 -1.00
CA PRO A 413 4.69 41.38 -2.40
C PRO A 413 5.92 42.00 -3.05
N GLY A 414 6.72 41.20 -3.75
CA GLY A 414 7.83 41.72 -4.55
C GLY A 414 8.94 40.72 -4.83
N GLU A 415 8.66 39.72 -5.66
CA GLU A 415 9.54 39.29 -6.76
C GLU A 415 8.77 38.25 -7.58
N SER A 416 7.82 38.76 -8.38
CA SER A 416 7.42 38.05 -9.58
C SER A 416 8.68 37.75 -10.38
N SER A 417 8.88 36.45 -10.62
CA SER A 417 9.77 35.91 -11.64
C SER A 417 9.59 36.70 -12.94
N ALA A 418 10.48 37.67 -13.14
CA ALA A 418 10.62 38.36 -14.40
C ALA A 418 11.45 37.47 -15.30
N ALA A 419 10.78 36.84 -16.26
CA ALA A 419 11.43 36.35 -17.45
C ALA A 419 12.29 37.49 -18.03
N SER A 420 13.60 37.31 -18.06
CA SER A 420 14.48 38.04 -18.95
C SER A 420 15.68 37.18 -19.31
N ASP A 421 15.80 36.99 -20.61
CA ASP A 421 16.90 36.40 -21.33
C ASP A 421 18.28 36.86 -20.85
N GLY A 422 19.24 35.95 -20.97
CA GLY A 422 20.50 36.21 -21.65
C GLY A 422 21.42 37.33 -21.13
N THR A 423 22.59 36.87 -20.68
CA THR A 423 23.91 37.53 -20.75
C THR A 423 24.21 38.72 -19.82
N GLY A 424 25.24 38.56 -18.99
CA GLY A 424 26.11 39.68 -18.59
C GLY A 424 26.50 39.75 -17.11
N THR A 425 27.60 39.07 -16.77
CA THR A 425 28.53 39.31 -15.66
C THR A 425 28.44 40.65 -14.91
N LYS A 426 28.27 40.63 -13.56
CA LYS A 426 29.18 41.35 -12.63
C LYS A 426 29.03 40.95 -11.15
N GLN A 427 30.02 40.20 -10.68
CA GLN A 427 30.63 40.11 -9.33
C GLN A 427 29.90 40.76 -8.13
N LEU A 428 29.50 39.91 -7.17
CA LEU A 428 29.33 40.29 -5.76
C LEU A 428 30.69 40.47 -5.07
N PRO A 429 30.86 41.46 -4.16
CA PRO A 429 32.08 41.63 -3.39
C PRO A 429 32.18 40.57 -2.29
N ARG A 430 33.38 39.97 -2.19
CA ARG A 430 33.83 39.17 -1.05
C ARG A 430 33.73 39.99 0.24
N ARG A 431 32.90 39.55 1.18
CA ARG A 431 33.07 39.82 2.61
C ARG A 431 33.33 38.49 3.30
N THR A 432 34.58 38.27 3.68
CA THR A 432 34.94 37.46 4.83
C THR A 432 34.29 38.06 6.08
N PRO A 433 33.84 37.22 7.01
CA PRO A 433 34.48 37.26 8.32
C PRO A 433 34.71 35.88 8.92
N GLY A 434 35.92 35.66 9.43
CA GLY A 434 36.15 34.66 10.47
C GLY A 434 35.59 35.12 11.81
N ALA A 435 35.43 34.14 12.70
CA ALA A 435 35.28 34.27 14.16
C ALA A 435 34.07 35.08 14.66
N ASN A 436 32.98 34.36 14.92
CA ASN A 436 31.98 34.51 16.01
C ASN A 436 30.86 33.53 15.63
N GLY A 437 30.67 32.38 16.26
CA GLY A 437 30.29 32.18 17.64
C GLY A 437 29.20 31.08 17.62
N HIS A 438 29.39 30.04 18.40
CA HIS A 438 28.58 28.82 18.42
C HIS A 438 27.07 29.06 18.57
N HIS A 439 26.26 28.51 17.66
CA HIS A 439 24.90 28.02 17.97
C HIS A 439 24.55 26.83 17.06
N ARG A 440 25.25 25.71 17.24
CA ARG A 440 24.78 24.38 16.78
C ARG A 440 23.81 23.89 17.86
N GLY A 441 22.56 24.35 17.76
CA GLY A 441 21.53 24.17 18.78
C GLY A 441 20.29 23.46 18.27
N GLY A 442 20.45 22.40 17.46
CA GLY A 442 19.38 21.42 17.34
C GLY A 442 19.28 20.71 18.68
N GLN A 443 18.16 20.85 19.38
CA GLN A 443 17.90 20.06 20.59
C GLN A 443 17.85 18.58 20.16
N PRO A 444 18.78 17.73 20.63
CA PRO A 444 18.73 16.31 20.32
C PRO A 444 17.43 15.71 20.86
N ILE A 445 16.92 14.69 20.18
CA ILE A 445 15.74 13.94 20.63
C ILE A 445 16.01 13.46 22.07
N PRO A 446 15.08 13.62 23.03
CA PRO A 446 15.19 12.98 24.33
C PRO A 446 15.35 11.46 24.11
N GLN A 447 16.45 10.87 24.55
CA GLN A 447 16.67 9.43 24.36
C GLN A 447 15.65 8.66 25.19
N VAL A 448 14.66 8.07 24.52
CA VAL A 448 13.76 7.08 25.10
C VAL A 448 14.43 5.72 24.96
N ASP A 449 14.58 4.99 26.06
CA ASP A 449 15.16 3.64 26.06
C ASP A 449 14.41 2.75 25.06
N ALA A 450 15.09 2.31 24.00
CA ALA A 450 14.52 1.46 22.95
C ALA A 450 13.98 0.12 23.49
N GLY A 451 14.39 -0.29 24.69
CA GLY A 451 13.88 -1.47 25.39
C GLY A 451 12.56 -1.27 26.14
N SER A 452 12.08 -0.03 26.32
CA SER A 452 10.83 0.25 27.04
C SER A 452 9.62 0.48 26.13
N ILE A 453 9.83 0.55 24.82
CA ILE A 453 8.77 0.82 23.84
C ILE A 453 8.28 -0.52 23.28
N ASP A 454 7.02 -0.85 23.48
CA ASP A 454 6.41 -2.02 22.86
C ASP A 454 6.29 -1.79 21.34
N PRO A 455 7.02 -2.54 20.49
CA PRO A 455 7.06 -2.32 19.05
C PRO A 455 5.69 -2.50 18.38
N ARG A 456 4.80 -3.33 18.96
CA ARG A 456 3.42 -3.47 18.47
C ARG A 456 2.58 -2.23 18.77
N ALA A 457 2.79 -1.61 19.92
CA ALA A 457 2.11 -0.37 20.30
C ALA A 457 2.60 0.81 19.46
N ALA A 458 3.92 0.90 19.20
CA ALA A 458 4.50 1.93 18.33
C ALA A 458 4.00 1.82 16.88
N LEU A 459 3.92 0.60 16.33
CA LEU A 459 3.40 0.36 14.98
C LEU A 459 1.89 0.63 14.89
N ALA A 460 1.12 0.29 15.92
CA ALA A 460 -0.30 0.64 16.02
C ALA A 460 -0.52 2.17 16.10
N ALA A 461 0.32 2.87 16.85
CA ALA A 461 0.30 4.33 16.95
C ALA A 461 0.70 5.00 15.62
N LEU A 462 1.76 4.54 14.95
CA LEU A 462 2.14 5.00 13.60
C LEU A 462 1.03 4.74 12.58
N SER A 463 0.38 3.57 12.62
CA SER A 463 -0.74 3.26 11.75
C SER A 463 -1.94 4.19 12.02
N ALA A 464 -2.19 4.52 13.29
CA ALA A 464 -3.22 5.46 13.72
C ALA A 464 -2.87 6.94 13.42
N LEU A 465 -1.59 7.27 13.24
CA LEU A 465 -1.11 8.59 12.82
C LEU A 465 -1.14 8.74 11.29
N SER A 466 -0.88 7.67 10.54
CA SER A 466 -1.03 7.62 9.06
C SER A 466 -2.50 7.65 8.61
N GLY A 467 -3.39 7.13 9.44
CA GLY A 467 -4.84 7.27 9.26
C GLY A 467 -5.35 8.49 9.98
N ASN A 468 -5.54 9.60 9.25
CA ASN A 468 -6.03 10.90 9.72
C ASN A 468 -7.02 10.81 10.92
N SER A 469 -6.51 10.80 12.15
CA SER A 469 -7.31 10.70 13.37
C SER A 469 -6.86 11.77 14.36
N ARG A 470 -7.69 12.80 14.49
CA ARG A 470 -7.59 13.81 15.56
C ARG A 470 -7.83 13.16 16.92
N PRO A 471 -7.13 13.55 17.99
CA PRO A 471 -7.47 13.16 19.34
C PRO A 471 -8.45 14.19 19.93
N HIS A 472 -9.72 13.81 20.17
CA HIS A 472 -10.55 14.53 21.13
C HIS A 472 -11.41 13.54 21.93
N LEU A 473 -11.17 13.52 23.23
CA LEU A 473 -12.02 12.90 24.23
C LEU A 473 -13.19 13.84 24.58
N ILE A 474 -14.34 13.22 24.87
CA ILE A 474 -15.60 13.72 25.47
C ILE A 474 -16.71 14.14 24.50
N THR A 475 -17.72 13.25 24.46
CA THR A 475 -19.19 13.47 24.34
C THR A 475 -19.68 14.72 23.63
N SER A 476 -20.21 14.53 22.42
CA SER A 476 -21.62 14.86 22.12
C SER A 476 -21.97 14.37 20.71
N GLN A 477 -23.15 13.76 20.63
CA GLN A 477 -23.84 13.42 19.39
C GLN A 477 -23.88 14.64 18.46
N ARG A 478 -23.21 14.54 17.31
CA ARG A 478 -23.66 15.21 16.10
C ARG A 478 -23.73 14.20 14.98
N GLU A 479 -24.96 14.00 14.55
CA GLU A 479 -25.43 13.29 13.37
C GLU A 479 -24.39 13.31 12.24
N ARG A 480 -23.77 12.16 11.96
CA ARG A 480 -23.04 11.96 10.72
C ARG A 480 -24.07 11.87 9.61
N SER A 481 -24.19 12.95 8.84
CA SER A 481 -24.81 12.94 7.52
C SER A 481 -24.25 11.78 6.68
N PRO A 482 -25.07 11.15 5.81
CA PRO A 482 -24.63 10.05 4.98
C PRO A 482 -23.50 10.50 4.05
N MET A 483 -22.48 9.64 3.93
CA MET A 483 -21.39 9.78 2.97
C MET A 483 -21.98 9.96 1.55
N PRO A 484 -21.54 10.95 0.77
CA PRO A 484 -22.03 11.11 -0.59
C PRO A 484 -21.64 9.89 -1.45
N PRO A 485 -22.45 9.51 -2.44
CA PRO A 485 -22.10 8.47 -3.41
C PRO A 485 -20.78 8.81 -4.12
N PRO A 486 -20.03 7.82 -4.64
CA PRO A 486 -18.87 8.12 -5.49
C PRO A 486 -19.32 9.05 -6.63
N PRO A 487 -18.58 10.13 -6.92
CA PRO A 487 -19.01 11.15 -7.85
C PRO A 487 -19.18 10.53 -9.24
N ASN A 488 -20.42 10.45 -9.72
CA ASN A 488 -20.72 10.02 -11.07
C ASN A 488 -20.47 11.23 -12.02
N PRO A 489 -19.93 11.05 -13.25
CA PRO A 489 -19.82 12.13 -14.23
C PRO A 489 -21.16 12.86 -14.49
N ALA A 490 -22.30 12.21 -14.23
CA ALA A 490 -23.63 12.84 -14.30
C ALA A 490 -23.95 13.79 -13.13
N THR A 491 -23.29 13.64 -11.98
CA THR A 491 -23.58 14.39 -10.74
C THR A 491 -22.60 15.55 -10.50
N ASP A 492 -21.37 15.45 -11.00
CA ASP A 492 -20.37 16.54 -10.93
C ASP A 492 -19.55 16.64 -12.23
N PRO A 493 -20.09 17.24 -13.30
CA PRO A 493 -19.40 17.32 -14.59
C PRO A 493 -18.14 18.21 -14.54
N SER A 494 -17.99 19.02 -13.48
CA SER A 494 -16.83 19.90 -13.34
C SER A 494 -15.56 19.10 -13.02
N ARG A 495 -15.67 18.01 -12.26
CA ARG A 495 -14.55 17.18 -11.80
C ARG A 495 -14.02 16.20 -12.85
N TRP A 496 -14.81 15.93 -13.89
CA TRP A 496 -14.50 14.94 -14.91
C TRP A 496 -14.05 15.60 -16.22
N GLN A 497 -12.91 15.14 -16.76
CA GLN A 497 -12.45 15.53 -18.08
C GLN A 497 -12.95 14.52 -19.12
N ARG A 498 -13.66 15.01 -20.14
CA ARG A 498 -14.09 14.19 -21.27
C ARG A 498 -12.98 14.06 -22.30
N ILE A 499 -12.74 12.84 -22.77
CA ILE A 499 -11.74 12.47 -23.77
C ILE A 499 -12.41 11.65 -24.86
N GLU A 500 -12.24 12.05 -26.11
CA GLU A 500 -12.67 11.24 -27.26
C GLU A 500 -11.58 10.20 -27.61
N VAL A 501 -11.96 8.93 -27.65
CA VAL A 501 -11.03 7.83 -27.89
C VAL A 501 -10.77 7.72 -29.38
N THR A 502 -9.50 7.87 -29.79
CA THR A 502 -9.08 7.65 -31.18
C THR A 502 -8.33 6.33 -31.31
N SER A 503 -8.21 5.81 -32.53
CA SER A 503 -7.39 4.63 -32.84
C SER A 503 -5.89 4.84 -32.54
N GLU A 504 -5.44 6.08 -32.34
CA GLU A 504 -4.09 6.42 -31.90
C GLU A 504 -3.95 6.31 -30.37
N HIS A 505 -4.96 6.72 -29.60
CA HIS A 505 -4.96 6.58 -28.14
C HIS A 505 -4.91 5.10 -27.71
N LEU A 506 -5.58 4.21 -28.45
CA LEU A 506 -5.50 2.75 -28.23
C LEU A 506 -4.14 2.14 -28.61
N ARG A 507 -3.34 2.84 -29.42
CA ARG A 507 -1.95 2.49 -29.74
C ARG A 507 -0.94 3.17 -28.80
N GLY A 508 -1.41 3.90 -27.79
CA GLY A 508 -0.58 4.55 -26.79
C GLY A 508 -0.09 5.94 -27.16
N ALA A 509 -0.73 6.61 -28.14
CA ALA A 509 -0.44 8.02 -28.41
C ALA A 509 -0.81 8.91 -27.20
N PRO A 510 -0.08 10.02 -26.99
CA PRO A 510 -0.34 10.93 -25.90
C PRO A 510 -1.69 11.62 -26.07
N VAL A 511 -2.39 11.82 -24.96
CA VAL A 511 -3.74 12.41 -24.94
C VAL A 511 -3.69 13.79 -24.32
N ALA A 512 -3.93 14.82 -25.13
CA ALA A 512 -3.99 16.20 -24.65
C ALA A 512 -5.17 16.42 -23.70
N VAL A 513 -4.92 17.14 -22.61
CA VAL A 513 -5.95 17.61 -21.67
C VAL A 513 -5.95 19.14 -21.61
N PRO A 514 -7.09 19.77 -21.28
CA PRO A 514 -7.14 21.22 -21.12
C PRO A 514 -6.23 21.71 -19.98
N GLU A 515 -5.61 22.87 -20.15
CA GLU A 515 -4.74 23.48 -19.13
C GLU A 515 -5.47 23.69 -17.79
N GLY A 516 -6.73 24.16 -17.83
CA GLY A 516 -7.53 24.34 -16.63
C GLY A 516 -7.82 23.05 -15.85
N TYR A 517 -7.71 21.87 -16.48
CA TYR A 517 -7.77 20.59 -15.78
C TYR A 517 -6.44 20.30 -15.06
N ALA A 518 -5.31 20.48 -15.75
CA ALA A 518 -3.99 20.27 -15.17
C ALA A 518 -3.66 21.27 -14.04
N THR A 519 -4.05 22.54 -14.15
CA THR A 519 -3.88 23.54 -13.08
C THR A 519 -4.67 23.17 -11.83
N ARG A 520 -5.86 22.58 -11.98
CA ARG A 520 -6.66 22.09 -10.83
C ARG A 520 -6.04 20.90 -10.13
N LEU A 521 -5.26 20.10 -10.86
CA LEU A 521 -4.41 19.05 -10.29
C LEU A 521 -3.11 19.61 -9.68
N GLY A 522 -2.94 20.93 -9.65
CA GLY A 522 -1.76 21.60 -9.12
C GLY A 522 -0.54 21.55 -10.03
N MET A 523 -0.68 21.10 -11.28
CA MET A 523 0.44 21.05 -12.21
C MET A 523 0.74 22.44 -12.79
N ARG A 524 2.02 22.66 -13.11
CA ARG A 524 2.53 23.83 -13.83
C ARG A 524 3.23 23.40 -15.12
N PRO A 525 3.42 24.29 -16.11
CA PRO A 525 4.30 24.01 -17.25
C PRO A 525 5.68 23.51 -16.79
N GLY A 526 6.16 22.42 -17.36
CA GLY A 526 7.41 21.74 -16.98
C GLY A 526 7.26 20.68 -15.88
N THR A 527 6.06 20.49 -15.30
CA THR A 527 5.83 19.52 -14.21
C THR A 527 5.34 18.18 -14.75
N LEU A 528 5.65 17.11 -14.03
CA LEU A 528 5.22 15.75 -14.33
C LEU A 528 4.51 15.15 -13.11
N LEU A 529 3.34 14.55 -13.32
CA LEU A 529 2.52 13.95 -12.29
C LEU A 529 2.31 12.47 -12.64
N SER A 530 2.82 11.58 -11.79
CA SER A 530 2.56 10.15 -11.90
C SER A 530 1.29 9.80 -11.13
N VAL A 531 0.34 9.16 -11.83
CA VAL A 531 -0.93 8.71 -11.27
C VAL A 531 -1.11 7.22 -11.53
N THR A 532 -1.79 6.55 -10.62
CA THR A 532 -2.10 5.12 -10.70
C THR A 532 -3.50 4.96 -11.26
N GLY A 533 -3.59 4.46 -12.49
CA GLY A 533 -4.83 4.12 -13.16
C GLY A 533 -5.49 2.85 -12.64
N PRO A 534 -6.71 2.55 -13.13
CA PRO A 534 -7.49 1.40 -12.69
C PRO A 534 -6.70 0.10 -12.89
N GLY A 535 -6.54 -0.66 -11.79
CA GLY A 535 -5.75 -1.89 -11.76
C GLY A 535 -4.24 -1.71 -11.70
N ASP A 536 -3.79 -0.69 -10.98
CA ASP A 536 -2.38 -0.43 -10.63
C ASP A 536 -1.46 -0.13 -11.82
N ASN A 537 -2.03 0.40 -12.91
CA ASN A 537 -1.28 0.84 -14.06
C ASN A 537 -0.69 2.24 -13.83
N ALA A 538 0.62 2.42 -13.95
CA ALA A 538 1.23 3.75 -13.87
C ALA A 538 0.91 4.55 -15.14
N VAL A 539 0.23 5.68 -14.98
CA VAL A 539 -0.08 6.65 -16.02
C VAL A 539 0.64 7.95 -15.65
N VAL A 540 1.28 8.56 -16.63
CA VAL A 540 2.03 9.80 -16.41
C VAL A 540 1.32 10.94 -17.13
N LEU A 541 1.06 12.03 -16.42
CA LEU A 541 0.61 13.30 -16.96
C LEU A 541 1.81 14.26 -17.01
N VAL A 542 2.11 14.79 -18.19
CA VAL A 542 3.27 15.68 -18.43
C VAL A 542 2.78 17.01 -18.96
N TRP A 543 3.28 18.12 -18.41
CA TRP A 543 3.02 19.45 -18.97
C TRP A 543 4.28 19.96 -19.68
N ARG A 544 4.29 19.93 -21.02
CA ARG A 544 5.33 20.58 -21.84
C ARG A 544 4.82 21.92 -22.33
N ASP A 545 4.40 22.00 -23.59
CA ASP A 545 3.70 23.17 -24.15
C ASP A 545 2.20 23.16 -23.77
N HIS A 546 1.62 21.97 -23.69
CA HIS A 546 0.27 21.70 -23.19
C HIS A 546 0.29 20.42 -22.34
N PRO A 547 -0.66 20.23 -21.41
CA PRO A 547 -0.69 19.05 -20.58
C PRO A 547 -1.21 17.84 -21.37
N VAL A 548 -0.46 16.74 -21.31
CA VAL A 548 -0.72 15.50 -22.04
C VAL A 548 -0.55 14.29 -21.13
N PHE A 549 -1.49 13.35 -21.16
CA PHE A 549 -1.25 12.01 -20.64
C PHE A 549 -0.33 11.27 -21.61
N ASP A 550 0.79 10.73 -21.12
CA ASP A 550 1.80 10.06 -21.95
C ASP A 550 1.23 8.81 -22.63
N SER A 551 0.45 8.00 -21.89
CA SER A 551 -0.34 6.91 -22.45
C SER A 551 -1.52 6.52 -21.57
N LEU A 552 -2.73 6.60 -22.13
CA LEU A 552 -3.96 6.08 -21.50
C LEU A 552 -4.33 4.67 -22.00
N GLN A 553 -3.54 4.08 -22.90
CA GLN A 553 -3.79 2.76 -23.47
C GLN A 553 -4.17 1.68 -22.45
N PRO A 554 -3.43 1.45 -21.34
CA PRO A 554 -3.78 0.39 -20.39
C PRO A 554 -5.14 0.61 -19.72
N VAL A 555 -5.53 1.88 -19.53
CA VAL A 555 -6.83 2.26 -18.94
C VAL A 555 -7.95 2.04 -19.94
N LEU A 556 -7.75 2.48 -21.20
CA LEU A 556 -8.72 2.33 -22.28
C LEU A 556 -8.96 0.85 -22.66
N MET A 557 -7.90 0.04 -22.70
CA MET A 557 -8.01 -1.40 -22.95
C MET A 557 -8.81 -2.10 -21.85
N ARG A 558 -8.62 -1.73 -20.59
CA ARG A 558 -9.36 -2.32 -19.46
C ARG A 558 -10.83 -1.96 -19.47
N LEU A 559 -11.16 -0.75 -19.91
CA LEU A 559 -12.54 -0.30 -20.08
C LEU A 559 -13.20 -0.87 -21.36
N ASN A 560 -12.49 -1.65 -22.17
CA ASN A 560 -12.94 -2.11 -23.49
C ASN A 560 -13.41 -0.96 -24.42
N ALA A 561 -12.79 0.22 -24.29
CA ALA A 561 -13.15 1.39 -25.08
C ALA A 561 -12.79 1.21 -26.56
N ARG A 562 -13.67 1.67 -27.45
CA ARG A 562 -13.53 1.61 -28.91
C ARG A 562 -13.20 2.99 -29.47
N PRO A 563 -12.57 3.07 -30.66
CA PRO A 563 -12.43 4.34 -31.37
C PRO A 563 -13.81 4.99 -31.59
N GLY A 564 -13.97 6.24 -31.17
CA GLY A 564 -15.23 6.98 -31.18
C GLY A 564 -15.95 7.03 -29.82
N ASP A 565 -15.53 6.25 -28.83
CA ASP A 565 -16.11 6.30 -27.50
C ASP A 565 -15.68 7.58 -26.76
N GLN A 566 -16.56 8.11 -25.92
CA GLN A 566 -16.24 9.20 -25.00
C GLN A 566 -15.87 8.58 -23.67
N VAL A 567 -14.69 8.87 -23.13
CA VAL A 567 -14.26 8.39 -21.80
C VAL A 567 -14.12 9.58 -20.88
N TYR A 568 -14.69 9.46 -19.68
CA TYR A 568 -14.55 10.45 -18.63
C TYR A 568 -13.42 10.03 -17.69
N VAL A 569 -12.49 10.94 -17.45
CA VAL A 569 -11.31 10.71 -16.62
C VAL A 569 -11.24 11.77 -15.53
N THR A 570 -10.92 11.36 -14.31
CA THR A 570 -10.62 12.26 -13.20
C THR A 570 -9.42 11.74 -12.41
N VAL A 571 -8.71 12.64 -11.72
CA VAL A 571 -7.57 12.30 -10.87
C VAL A 571 -7.92 12.74 -9.45
N ASP A 572 -7.94 11.79 -8.52
CA ASP A 572 -8.13 12.03 -7.10
C ASP A 572 -6.88 11.61 -6.32
N GLY A 573 -6.11 12.60 -5.85
CA GLY A 573 -4.79 12.40 -5.26
C GLY A 573 -3.82 11.73 -6.25
N TYR A 574 -3.52 10.45 -6.03
CA TYR A 574 -2.65 9.63 -6.88
C TYR A 574 -3.41 8.60 -7.72
N ARG A 575 -4.74 8.58 -7.66
CA ARG A 575 -5.55 7.61 -8.41
C ARG A 575 -6.20 8.28 -9.60
N LEU A 576 -6.03 7.68 -10.76
CA LEU A 576 -6.74 8.03 -11.98
C LEU A 576 -7.98 7.13 -12.06
N GLU A 577 -9.15 7.75 -12.02
CA GLU A 577 -10.42 7.09 -12.28
C GLU A 577 -10.85 7.36 -13.72
N ALA A 578 -11.37 6.32 -14.38
CA ALA A 578 -11.86 6.42 -15.75
C ALA A 578 -13.13 5.61 -15.91
N GLN A 579 -14.13 6.19 -16.56
CA GLN A 579 -15.45 5.59 -16.77
C GLN A 579 -15.96 5.86 -18.20
N LEU A 580 -16.64 4.89 -18.79
CA LEU A 580 -17.45 5.09 -20.00
C LEU A 580 -18.81 5.69 -19.60
N PRO A 581 -19.44 6.54 -20.43
CA PRO A 581 -20.83 6.93 -20.25
C PRO A 581 -21.69 5.66 -20.29
N SER A 582 -22.42 5.41 -19.21
CA SER A 582 -23.42 4.34 -19.11
C SER A 582 -24.57 4.53 -20.09
#